data_AF-A0A933C9F7-F1
#
_entry.id   AF-A0A933C9F7-F1
#
_cell.length_a   1.000
_cell.length_b   1.000
_cell.length_c   1.000
_cell.angle_alpha   90.00
_cell.angle_beta   90.00
_cell.angle_gamma   90.00
#
_symmetry.space_group_name_H-M   'P 1'
#
loop_
_entity.id
_entity.type
_entity.pdbx_description
1 polymer ?
#
loop_
_entity_poly.entity_id
_entity_poly.type
_entity_poly.pdbx_seq_one_letter_code
_entity_poly.pdbx_strand_id
1 'polypeptide(L)'
;MNRRAALERAEKAGAGAALALALGVNLHAGRLASRLGEGSASVRDSLLDVLPVLDTRPLFTWGFGAFVAALAAACLWRERQRLAWIAWSYAVLIAARSACILLTPLRAPEGALWVAGDPAYEAIGRYLTFPHDLFFSSHTAMPFLGFLLLTGRGARAACLAASVALGAAVLLARLHYSIDVAAAYAFTYAIHQANRRLARRPFLAWRRRFLANSTA
;
A
#
# COMPACT_ATOMS: atom_id res chain seq x y z
N MET A 1 0.90 -13.92 34.22
CA MET A 1 0.83 -12.92 33.12
C MET A 1 -0.59 -12.92 32.55
N ASN A 2 -1.26 -11.77 32.46
CA ASN A 2 -2.65 -11.68 31.97
C ASN A 2 -2.76 -12.29 30.55
N ARG A 3 -3.55 -13.37 30.37
CA ARG A 3 -3.74 -14.10 29.10
C ARG A 3 -4.10 -13.15 27.94
N ARG A 4 -4.90 -12.13 28.23
CA ARG A 4 -5.27 -11.08 27.26
C ARG A 4 -4.06 -10.29 26.78
N ALA A 5 -3.20 -9.86 27.70
CA ALA A 5 -1.99 -9.13 27.36
C ALA A 5 -0.98 -9.99 26.60
N ALA A 6 -0.90 -11.29 26.90
CA ALA A 6 -0.10 -12.24 26.14
C ALA A 6 -0.61 -12.38 24.69
N LEU A 7 -1.92 -12.55 24.52
CA LEU A 7 -2.56 -12.64 23.21
C LEU A 7 -2.38 -11.35 22.40
N GLU A 8 -2.62 -10.18 23.00
CA GLU A 8 -2.45 -8.89 22.32
C GLU A 8 -1.00 -8.65 21.85
N ARG A 9 -0.01 -9.15 22.60
CA ARG A 9 1.39 -9.11 22.15
C ARG A 9 1.64 -10.06 20.99
N ALA A 10 1.12 -11.29 21.05
CA ALA A 10 1.25 -12.26 19.96
C ALA A 10 0.57 -11.77 18.68
N GLU A 11 -0.62 -11.15 18.79
CA GLU A 11 -1.34 -10.53 17.68
C GLU A 11 -0.51 -9.44 17.00
N LYS A 12 0.08 -8.53 17.79
CA LYS A 12 0.94 -7.45 17.27
C LYS A 12 2.22 -7.99 16.64
N ALA A 13 2.87 -8.98 17.27
CA ALA A 13 4.08 -9.59 16.76
C ALA A 13 3.81 -10.33 15.43
N GLY A 14 2.75 -11.15 15.37
CA GLY A 14 2.36 -11.87 14.16
C GLY A 14 1.99 -10.94 13.01
N ALA A 15 1.20 -9.90 13.28
CA ALA A 15 0.85 -8.91 12.25
C ALA A 15 2.06 -8.09 11.80
N GLY A 16 2.98 -7.75 12.70
CA GLY A 16 4.24 -7.09 12.38
C GLY A 16 5.14 -7.96 11.50
N ALA A 17 5.28 -9.24 11.83
CA ALA A 17 6.03 -10.21 11.03
C ALA A 17 5.41 -10.39 9.63
N ALA A 18 4.08 -10.50 9.54
CA ALA A 18 3.37 -10.59 8.26
C ALA A 18 3.61 -9.35 7.39
N LEU A 19 3.57 -8.15 7.98
CA LEU A 19 3.86 -6.90 7.26
C LEU A 19 5.30 -6.83 6.78
N ALA A 20 6.27 -7.19 7.64
CA ALA A 20 7.69 -7.23 7.28
C ALA A 20 7.94 -8.23 6.13
N LEU A 21 7.33 -9.41 6.20
CA LEU A 21 7.41 -10.42 5.14
C LEU A 21 6.80 -9.88 3.84
N ALA A 22 5.61 -9.27 3.89
CA ALA A 22 4.95 -8.72 2.71
C ALA A 22 5.80 -7.61 2.05
N LEU A 23 6.43 -6.75 2.85
CA LEU A 23 7.38 -5.74 2.35
C LEU A 23 8.60 -6.39 1.69
N GLY A 24 9.18 -7.41 2.31
CA GLY A 24 10.31 -8.16 1.71
C GLY A 24 9.93 -8.82 0.39
N VAL A 25 8.75 -9.46 0.32
CA VAL A 25 8.20 -10.04 -0.90
C VAL A 25 7.97 -8.97 -1.96
N ASN A 26 7.42 -7.81 -1.60
CA ASN A 26 7.20 -6.70 -2.55
C ASN A 26 8.51 -6.15 -3.10
N LEU A 27 9.55 -6.00 -2.26
CA LEU A 27 10.88 -5.59 -2.72
C LEU A 27 11.48 -6.62 -3.70
N HIS A 28 11.34 -7.92 -3.40
CA HIS A 28 11.79 -8.96 -4.30
C HIS A 28 11.00 -8.98 -5.61
N ALA A 29 9.68 -8.86 -5.53
CA ALA A 29 8.78 -8.82 -6.67
C ALA A 29 9.06 -7.63 -7.59
N GLY A 30 9.28 -6.43 -7.04
CA GLY A 30 9.64 -5.24 -7.82
C GLY A 30 10.96 -5.39 -8.56
N ARG A 31 11.98 -5.98 -7.91
CA ARG A 31 13.27 -6.29 -8.57
C ARG A 31 13.11 -7.32 -9.69
N LEU A 32 12.34 -8.37 -9.45
CA LEU A 32 12.11 -9.42 -10.43
C LEU A 32 11.30 -8.89 -11.62
N ALA A 33 10.21 -8.15 -11.38
CA ALA A 33 9.42 -7.52 -12.43
C ALA A 33 10.22 -6.50 -13.23
N SER A 34 11.17 -5.80 -12.61
CA SER A 34 12.09 -4.93 -13.35
C SER A 34 12.90 -5.71 -14.37
N ARG A 35 13.46 -6.87 -13.98
CA ARG A 35 14.20 -7.75 -14.89
C ARG A 35 13.30 -8.35 -15.98
N LEU A 36 12.10 -8.79 -15.61
CA LEU A 36 11.14 -9.37 -16.56
C LEU A 36 10.61 -8.32 -17.54
N GLY A 37 10.57 -7.06 -17.12
CA GLY A 37 10.04 -5.93 -17.89
C GLY A 37 11.04 -5.28 -18.84
N GLU A 38 12.33 -5.65 -18.80
CA GLU A 38 13.42 -5.03 -19.57
C GLU A 38 13.27 -5.13 -21.12
N GLY A 39 12.25 -5.82 -21.63
CA GLY A 39 11.87 -5.83 -23.05
C GLY A 39 10.39 -5.48 -23.32
N SER A 40 9.62 -5.13 -22.28
CA SER A 40 8.19 -4.85 -22.40
C SER A 40 7.95 -3.51 -23.10
N ALA A 41 6.96 -3.47 -24.00
CA ALA A 41 6.53 -2.23 -24.63
C ALA A 41 5.70 -1.38 -23.65
N SER A 42 5.71 -0.05 -23.86
CA SER A 42 4.72 0.85 -23.28
C SER A 42 3.35 0.55 -23.89
N VAL A 43 2.30 0.69 -23.07
CA VAL A 43 0.92 0.59 -23.53
C VAL A 43 0.39 2.01 -23.73
N ARG A 44 -0.37 2.24 -24.81
CA ARG A 44 -1.02 3.54 -25.01
C ARG A 44 -2.11 3.75 -23.96
N ASP A 45 -2.13 4.94 -23.35
CA ASP A 45 -3.14 5.33 -22.37
C ASP A 45 -3.84 6.61 -22.81
N SER A 46 -5.11 6.48 -23.20
CA SER A 46 -5.90 7.59 -23.74
C SER A 46 -6.17 8.71 -22.74
N LEU A 47 -6.14 8.41 -21.43
CA LEU A 47 -6.28 9.46 -20.42
C LEU A 47 -4.98 10.26 -20.30
N LEU A 48 -3.84 9.57 -20.29
CA LEU A 48 -2.53 10.24 -20.24
C LEU A 48 -2.28 11.09 -21.50
N ASP A 49 -2.81 10.70 -22.67
CA ASP A 49 -2.73 11.48 -23.91
C ASP A 49 -3.31 12.90 -23.78
N VAL A 50 -4.31 13.09 -22.92
CA VAL A 50 -5.02 14.38 -22.72
C VAL A 50 -4.50 15.14 -21.50
N LEU A 51 -3.96 14.44 -20.50
CA LEU A 51 -3.46 15.06 -19.28
C LEU A 51 -2.14 15.82 -19.53
N PRO A 52 -1.96 17.00 -18.91
CA PRO A 52 -0.70 17.71 -18.97
C PRO A 52 0.37 16.91 -18.20
N VAL A 53 1.61 17.00 -18.69
CA VAL A 53 2.77 16.48 -17.95
C VAL A 53 3.25 17.56 -17.00
N LEU A 54 3.12 17.30 -15.70
CA LEU A 54 3.55 18.21 -14.64
C LEU A 54 4.58 17.50 -13.75
N ASP A 55 5.58 18.26 -13.30
CA ASP A 55 6.59 17.72 -12.38
C ASP A 55 6.02 17.57 -10.96
N THR A 56 5.39 16.43 -10.72
CA THR A 56 4.86 16.00 -9.42
C THR A 56 5.74 14.94 -8.75
N ARG A 57 6.98 14.74 -9.24
CA ARG A 57 7.94 13.78 -8.66
C ARG A 57 8.21 14.00 -7.17
N PRO A 58 8.30 15.24 -6.65
CA PRO A 58 8.47 15.46 -5.21
C PRO A 58 7.27 14.95 -4.39
N LEU A 59 6.05 15.13 -4.90
CA LEU A 59 4.83 14.63 -4.27
C LEU A 59 4.75 13.10 -4.32
N PHE A 60 5.18 12.50 -5.45
CA PHE A 60 5.31 11.06 -5.60
C PHE A 60 6.26 10.46 -4.56
N THR A 61 7.49 10.96 -4.44
CA THR A 61 8.49 10.36 -3.53
C THR A 61 8.29 10.80 -2.08
N TRP A 62 8.40 12.10 -1.82
CA TRP A 62 8.43 12.65 -0.47
C TRP A 62 7.03 12.75 0.11
N GLY A 63 6.03 13.09 -0.71
CA GLY A 63 4.64 13.08 -0.28
C GLY A 63 4.16 11.68 0.13
N PHE A 64 4.55 10.64 -0.62
CA PHE A 64 4.24 9.27 -0.25
C PHE A 64 4.98 8.81 1.01
N GLY A 65 6.27 9.11 1.13
CA GLY A 65 7.05 8.85 2.35
C GLY A 65 6.44 9.55 3.58
N ALA A 66 6.06 10.82 3.45
CA ALA A 66 5.39 11.58 4.48
C ALA A 66 4.02 10.99 4.85
N PHE A 67 3.24 10.55 3.86
CA PHE A 67 1.99 9.83 4.10
C PHE A 67 2.21 8.55 4.91
N VAL A 68 3.18 7.71 4.53
CA VAL A 68 3.48 6.45 5.23
C VAL A 68 3.91 6.72 6.68
N ALA A 69 4.75 7.73 6.90
CA ALA A 69 5.17 8.14 8.24
C ALA A 69 4.00 8.66 9.07
N ALA A 70 3.15 9.53 8.50
CA ALA A 70 1.97 10.06 9.17
C ALA A 70 0.95 8.97 9.49
N LEU A 71 0.75 8.02 8.59
CA LEU A 71 -0.10 6.85 8.81
C LEU A 71 0.44 5.99 9.97
N ALA A 72 1.74 5.70 9.99
CA ALA A 72 2.37 4.93 11.06
C ALA A 72 2.20 5.63 12.42
N ALA A 73 2.45 6.95 12.49
CA ALA A 73 2.25 7.76 13.69
C ALA A 73 0.78 7.74 14.14
N ALA A 74 -0.17 7.95 13.22
CA ALA A 74 -1.60 7.88 13.52
C ALA A 74 -2.01 6.51 14.05
N CYS A 75 -1.45 5.42 13.50
CA CYS A 75 -1.72 4.07 13.96
C CYS A 75 -1.19 3.81 15.37
N LEU A 76 0.03 4.27 15.67
CA LEU A 76 0.67 4.10 16.97
C LEU A 76 0.02 4.93 18.08
N TRP A 77 -0.46 6.14 17.75
CA TRP A 77 -1.07 7.04 18.73
C TRP A 77 -2.57 6.82 18.91
N ARG A 78 -3.33 6.70 17.82
CA ARG A 78 -4.81 6.72 17.87
C ARG A 78 -5.45 5.36 17.68
N GLU A 79 -4.76 4.42 17.03
CA GLU A 79 -5.32 3.11 16.67
C GLU A 79 -4.57 1.96 17.34
N ARG A 80 -3.91 2.21 18.48
CA ARG A 80 -3.00 1.26 19.15
C ARG A 80 -3.63 -0.09 19.50
N GLN A 81 -4.95 -0.11 19.74
CA GLN A 81 -5.75 -1.31 19.99
C GLN A 81 -6.10 -2.10 18.71
N ARG A 82 -6.07 -1.42 17.56
CA ARG A 82 -6.40 -1.96 16.24
C ARG A 82 -5.15 -2.17 15.39
N LEU A 83 -3.97 -1.85 15.92
CA LEU A 83 -2.68 -1.87 15.22
C LEU A 83 -2.40 -3.20 14.53
N ALA A 84 -2.62 -4.32 15.21
CA ALA A 84 -2.42 -5.65 14.63
C ALA A 84 -3.32 -5.89 13.41
N TRP A 85 -4.60 -5.49 13.50
CA TRP A 85 -5.54 -5.61 12.39
C TRP A 85 -5.18 -4.70 11.21
N ILE A 86 -4.74 -3.48 11.49
CA ILE A 86 -4.33 -2.52 10.46
C ILE A 86 -3.07 -3.03 9.75
N ALA A 87 -2.03 -3.42 10.50
CA ALA A 87 -0.79 -3.97 9.95
C ALA A 87 -1.05 -5.23 9.11
N TRP A 88 -1.88 -6.15 9.59
CA TRP A 88 -2.31 -7.32 8.81
C TRP A 88 -3.01 -6.93 7.51
N SER A 89 -3.90 -5.92 7.54
CA SER A 89 -4.60 -5.47 6.34
C SER A 89 -3.66 -4.88 5.29
N TYR A 90 -2.65 -4.12 5.72
CA TYR A 90 -1.60 -3.64 4.83
C TYR A 90 -0.73 -4.78 4.30
N ALA A 91 -0.40 -5.78 5.13
CA ALA A 91 0.36 -6.96 4.69
C ALA A 91 -0.36 -7.70 3.55
N VAL A 92 -1.68 -7.93 3.69
CA VAL A 92 -2.49 -8.58 2.65
C VAL A 92 -2.55 -7.74 1.37
N LEU A 93 -2.74 -6.42 1.48
CA LEU A 93 -2.74 -5.52 0.32
C LEU A 93 -1.40 -5.57 -0.42
N ILE A 94 -0.30 -5.46 0.30
CA ILE A 94 1.06 -5.47 -0.25
C ILE A 94 1.34 -6.82 -0.91
N ALA A 95 0.99 -7.94 -0.27
CA ALA A 95 1.17 -9.28 -0.85
C ALA A 95 0.37 -9.47 -2.14
N ALA A 96 -0.89 -9.02 -2.18
CA ALA A 96 -1.70 -9.06 -3.39
C ALA A 96 -1.09 -8.23 -4.52
N ARG A 97 -0.58 -7.04 -4.20
CA ARG A 97 0.12 -6.19 -5.16
C ARG A 97 1.40 -6.85 -5.68
N SER A 98 2.20 -7.48 -4.82
CA SER A 98 3.40 -8.22 -5.23
C SER A 98 3.08 -9.28 -6.28
N ALA A 99 1.97 -10.01 -6.13
CA ALA A 99 1.52 -10.97 -7.12
C ALA A 99 1.12 -10.28 -8.43
N CYS A 100 0.35 -9.19 -8.37
CA CYS A 100 -0.06 -8.41 -9.54
C CYS A 100 1.14 -7.91 -10.36
N ILE A 101 2.15 -7.32 -9.72
CA ILE A 101 3.35 -6.81 -10.40
C ILE A 101 4.09 -7.90 -11.18
N LEU A 102 4.19 -9.10 -10.59
CA LEU A 102 4.84 -10.23 -11.26
C LEU A 102 4.03 -10.74 -12.46
N LEU A 103 2.72 -10.60 -12.43
CA LEU A 103 1.84 -10.93 -13.56
C LEU A 103 1.83 -9.86 -14.64
N THR A 104 2.22 -8.62 -14.30
CA THR A 104 2.18 -7.46 -15.21
C THR A 104 3.47 -6.62 -15.14
N PRO A 105 4.62 -7.15 -15.57
CA PRO A 105 5.88 -6.39 -15.64
C PRO A 105 5.85 -5.41 -16.82
N LEU A 106 5.01 -4.39 -16.71
CA LEU A 106 4.78 -3.37 -17.74
C LEU A 106 5.88 -2.31 -17.68
N ARG A 107 6.26 -1.76 -18.83
CA ARG A 107 7.12 -0.57 -18.88
C ARG A 107 6.33 0.66 -18.44
N ALA A 108 7.00 1.61 -17.79
CA ALA A 108 6.44 2.92 -17.47
C ALA A 108 5.82 3.59 -18.72
N PRO A 109 4.74 4.38 -18.55
CA PRO A 109 4.12 5.12 -19.64
C PRO A 109 5.11 5.99 -20.42
N GLU A 110 4.78 6.28 -21.68
CA GLU A 110 5.61 7.15 -22.51
C GLU A 110 5.60 8.59 -21.98
N GLY A 111 6.79 9.20 -21.91
CA GLY A 111 6.97 10.53 -21.33
C GLY A 111 6.95 10.54 -19.79
N ALA A 112 7.13 9.39 -19.13
CA ALA A 112 7.30 9.29 -17.69
C ALA A 112 8.46 10.20 -17.20
N LEU A 113 8.17 11.01 -16.18
CA LEU A 113 9.18 11.83 -15.52
C LEU A 113 9.95 10.96 -14.52
N TRP A 114 11.10 10.43 -14.94
CA TRP A 114 11.95 9.62 -14.07
C TRP A 114 12.41 10.39 -12.84
N VAL A 115 12.39 9.70 -11.70
CA VAL A 115 12.68 10.27 -10.37
C VAL A 115 14.18 10.33 -10.06
N ALA A 116 15.03 9.82 -10.96
CA ALA A 116 16.48 9.82 -10.81
C ALA A 116 17.09 11.24 -10.77
N GLY A 117 18.22 11.38 -10.07
CA GLY A 117 19.04 12.60 -10.08
C GLY A 117 18.92 13.55 -8.87
N ASP A 118 18.00 13.29 -7.94
CA ASP A 118 17.95 14.00 -6.65
C ASP A 118 18.83 13.27 -5.61
N PRO A 119 19.76 13.94 -4.88
CA PRO A 119 20.66 13.28 -3.94
C PRO A 119 19.96 12.48 -2.83
N ALA A 120 18.80 12.95 -2.35
CA ALA A 120 18.05 12.26 -1.31
C ALA A 120 17.26 11.07 -1.89
N TYR A 121 16.80 11.16 -3.14
CA TYR A 121 16.28 10.02 -3.89
C TYR A 121 17.37 8.96 -4.15
N GLU A 122 18.57 9.35 -4.56
CA GLU A 122 19.67 8.42 -4.82
C GLU A 122 20.18 7.71 -3.54
N ALA A 123 20.07 8.38 -2.39
CA ALA A 123 20.43 7.78 -1.11
C ALA A 123 19.45 6.68 -0.68
N ILE A 124 18.14 6.88 -0.88
CA ILE A 124 17.09 6.04 -0.28
C ILE A 124 16.03 5.61 -1.30
N GLY A 125 15.46 6.56 -2.04
CA GLY A 125 14.34 6.35 -2.97
C GLY A 125 14.63 5.34 -4.08
N ARG A 126 15.85 5.33 -4.64
CA ARG A 126 16.23 4.41 -5.72
C ARG A 126 16.16 2.93 -5.36
N TYR A 127 16.24 2.60 -4.06
CA TYR A 127 16.18 1.22 -3.58
C TYR A 127 14.74 0.74 -3.34
N LEU A 128 13.80 1.67 -3.31
CA LEU A 128 12.39 1.45 -2.98
C LEU A 128 11.46 1.70 -4.17
N THR A 129 11.99 2.21 -5.29
CA THR A 129 11.25 2.53 -6.51
C THR A 129 11.70 1.60 -7.63
N PHE A 130 10.75 1.02 -8.36
CA PHE A 130 11.04 0.07 -9.43
C PHE A 130 10.38 0.52 -10.73
N PRO A 131 11.10 0.51 -11.88
CA PRO A 131 10.57 1.05 -13.14
C PRO A 131 9.38 0.26 -13.74
N HIS A 132 9.19 -0.99 -13.32
CA HIS A 132 8.18 -1.90 -13.86
C HIS A 132 7.16 -2.40 -12.82
N ASP A 133 7.07 -1.76 -11.65
CA ASP A 133 6.17 -2.20 -10.56
C ASP A 133 4.84 -1.42 -10.54
N LEU A 134 4.15 -1.38 -11.68
CA LEU A 134 3.07 -0.42 -11.88
C LEU A 134 1.72 -0.88 -11.30
N PHE A 135 1.28 -2.10 -11.60
CA PHE A 135 -0.10 -2.51 -11.35
C PHE A 135 -0.29 -3.19 -9.97
N PHE A 136 -1.25 -2.78 -9.14
CA PHE A 136 -1.96 -1.49 -9.12
C PHE A 136 -1.18 -0.45 -8.29
N SER A 137 -1.57 0.82 -8.41
CA SER A 137 -0.85 1.94 -7.78
C SER A 137 -0.86 1.87 -6.26
N SER A 138 0.32 1.70 -5.63
CA SER A 138 0.50 1.75 -4.17
C SER A 138 0.22 3.15 -3.60
N HIS A 139 0.59 4.18 -4.35
CA HIS A 139 0.34 5.61 -4.07
C HIS A 139 -1.15 5.92 -3.90
N THR A 140 -2.01 5.20 -4.62
CA THR A 140 -3.48 5.33 -4.51
C THR A 140 -4.06 4.37 -3.48
N ALA A 141 -3.64 3.10 -3.53
CA ALA A 141 -4.20 2.01 -2.74
C ALA A 141 -3.90 2.13 -1.24
N MET A 142 -2.68 2.48 -0.86
CA MET A 142 -2.29 2.53 0.55
C MET A 142 -3.04 3.63 1.33
N PRO A 143 -3.15 4.88 0.82
CA PRO A 143 -4.01 5.88 1.44
C PRO A 143 -5.48 5.51 1.39
N PHE A 144 -5.97 4.93 0.30
CA PHE A 144 -7.37 4.51 0.25
C PHE A 144 -7.70 3.42 1.28
N LEU A 145 -6.81 2.45 1.49
CA LEU A 145 -6.95 1.46 2.57
C LEU A 145 -6.96 2.13 3.94
N GLY A 146 -6.13 3.17 4.14
CA GLY A 146 -6.14 3.99 5.35
C GLY A 146 -7.50 4.65 5.57
N PHE A 147 -8.10 5.22 4.53
CA PHE A 147 -9.46 5.76 4.57
C PHE A 147 -10.49 4.69 4.98
N LEU A 148 -10.39 3.46 4.48
CA LEU A 148 -11.30 2.37 4.86
C LEU A 148 -11.10 1.90 6.31
N LEU A 149 -9.85 1.89 6.80
CA LEU A 149 -9.50 1.30 8.10
C LEU A 149 -9.57 2.28 9.28
N LEU A 150 -9.14 3.53 9.13
CA LEU A 150 -9.05 4.47 10.26
C LEU A 150 -10.45 4.89 10.74
N THR A 151 -10.57 5.19 12.04
CA THR A 151 -11.86 5.55 12.66
C THR A 151 -12.10 7.05 12.74
N GLY A 152 -11.05 7.85 12.99
CA GLY A 152 -11.19 9.30 13.13
C GLY A 152 -11.55 9.99 11.81
N ARG A 153 -12.62 10.79 11.81
CA ARG A 153 -13.10 11.51 10.60
C ARG A 153 -12.00 12.30 9.89
N GLY A 154 -11.20 13.06 10.64
CA GLY A 154 -10.06 13.81 10.08
C GLY A 154 -8.98 12.90 9.48
N ALA A 155 -8.61 11.81 10.16
CA ALA A 155 -7.61 10.87 9.63
C ALA A 155 -8.10 10.14 8.37
N ARG A 156 -9.39 9.78 8.33
CA ARG A 156 -10.03 9.20 7.15
C ARG A 156 -10.03 10.19 5.99
N ALA A 157 -10.48 11.43 6.23
CA ALA A 157 -10.49 12.48 5.22
C ALA A 157 -9.07 12.76 4.69
N ALA A 158 -8.07 12.84 5.57
CA ALA A 158 -6.67 13.01 5.18
C ALA A 158 -6.17 11.84 4.32
N CYS A 159 -6.50 10.59 4.67
CA CYS A 159 -6.14 9.43 3.87
C CYS A 159 -6.83 9.41 2.49
N LEU A 160 -8.09 9.83 2.42
CA LEU A 160 -8.81 9.93 1.15
C LEU A 160 -8.24 11.05 0.28
N ALA A 161 -7.98 12.22 0.87
CA ALA A 161 -7.34 13.33 0.19
C ALA A 161 -5.94 12.95 -0.32
N ALA A 162 -5.14 12.26 0.50
CA ALA A 162 -3.84 11.72 0.07
C ALA A 162 -3.99 10.70 -1.06
N SER A 163 -4.99 9.82 -1.04
CA SER A 163 -5.25 8.86 -2.12
C SER A 163 -5.51 9.57 -3.45
N VAL A 164 -6.36 10.59 -3.44
CA VAL A 164 -6.69 11.37 -4.63
C VAL A 164 -5.50 12.21 -5.09
N ALA A 165 -4.80 12.89 -4.17
CA ALA A 165 -3.68 13.76 -4.50
C ALA A 165 -2.48 12.96 -5.05
N LEU A 166 -2.11 11.85 -4.42
CA LEU A 166 -1.03 10.98 -4.88
C LEU A 166 -1.42 10.22 -6.16
N GLY A 167 -2.69 9.82 -6.29
CA GLY A 167 -3.24 9.24 -7.52
C GLY A 167 -3.18 10.21 -8.70
N ALA A 168 -3.55 11.48 -8.49
CA ALA A 168 -3.38 12.52 -9.50
C ALA A 168 -1.90 12.79 -9.81
N ALA A 169 -1.05 12.84 -8.77
CA ALA A 169 0.39 13.08 -8.92
C ALA A 169 1.04 12.03 -9.82
N VAL A 170 0.72 10.74 -9.65
CA VAL A 170 1.32 9.69 -10.48
C VAL A 170 0.87 9.75 -11.94
N LEU A 171 -0.36 10.20 -12.22
CA LEU A 171 -0.84 10.36 -13.60
C LEU A 171 -0.21 11.58 -14.27
N LEU A 172 -0.12 12.70 -13.55
CA LEU A 172 0.48 13.94 -14.07
C LEU A 172 1.99 13.82 -14.35
N ALA A 173 2.71 13.00 -13.57
CA ALA A 173 4.11 12.65 -13.85
C ALA A 173 4.26 11.44 -14.78
N ARG A 174 3.15 10.84 -15.24
CA ARG A 174 3.10 9.62 -16.06
C ARG A 174 3.90 8.45 -15.46
N LEU A 175 3.88 8.33 -14.13
CA LEU A 175 4.54 7.27 -13.36
C LEU A 175 3.66 6.02 -13.20
N HIS A 176 2.37 6.13 -13.51
CA HIS A 176 1.42 5.03 -13.55
C HIS A 176 0.47 5.20 -14.74
N TYR A 177 -0.05 4.09 -15.23
CA TYR A 177 -1.19 4.10 -16.13
C TYR A 177 -2.48 4.47 -15.37
N SER A 178 -3.45 5.06 -16.06
CA SER A 178 -4.77 5.37 -15.53
C SER A 178 -5.47 4.13 -14.97
N ILE A 179 -5.28 2.98 -15.61
CA ILE A 179 -5.80 1.70 -15.14
C ILE A 179 -5.18 1.27 -13.80
N ASP A 180 -3.91 1.58 -13.53
CA ASP A 180 -3.26 1.25 -12.25
C ASP A 180 -3.91 2.01 -11.08
N VAL A 181 -4.31 3.27 -11.33
CA VAL A 181 -4.98 4.14 -10.34
C VAL A 181 -6.45 3.74 -10.17
N ALA A 182 -7.17 3.51 -11.26
CA ALA A 182 -8.56 3.05 -11.19
C ALA A 182 -8.68 1.68 -10.50
N ALA A 183 -7.83 0.72 -10.89
CA ALA A 183 -7.79 -0.60 -10.29
C ALA A 183 -7.38 -0.56 -8.81
N ALA A 184 -6.54 0.39 -8.39
CA ALA A 184 -6.17 0.53 -6.98
C ALA A 184 -7.40 0.69 -6.07
N TYR A 185 -8.42 1.45 -6.47
CA TYR A 185 -9.66 1.57 -5.69
C TYR A 185 -10.44 0.25 -5.63
N ALA A 186 -10.62 -0.41 -6.78
CA ALA A 186 -11.38 -1.65 -6.89
C ALA A 186 -10.72 -2.80 -6.12
N PHE A 187 -9.42 -3.05 -6.36
CA PHE A 187 -8.65 -4.10 -5.69
C PHE A 187 -8.54 -3.85 -4.19
N THR A 188 -8.25 -2.63 -3.78
CA THR A 188 -8.15 -2.31 -2.35
C THR A 188 -9.49 -2.54 -1.64
N TYR A 189 -10.60 -2.12 -2.23
CA TYR A 189 -11.92 -2.37 -1.65
C TYR A 189 -12.25 -3.87 -1.60
N ALA A 190 -12.00 -4.61 -2.69
CA ALA A 190 -12.21 -6.06 -2.74
C ALA A 190 -11.38 -6.79 -1.67
N ILE A 191 -10.09 -6.49 -1.58
CA ILE A 191 -9.17 -7.05 -0.58
C ILE A 191 -9.63 -6.69 0.83
N HIS A 192 -10.01 -5.44 1.08
CA HIS A 192 -10.52 -5.02 2.39
C HIS A 192 -11.76 -5.82 2.80
N GLN A 193 -12.72 -6.00 1.88
CA GLN A 193 -13.95 -6.73 2.14
C GLN A 193 -13.69 -8.24 2.33
N ALA A 194 -12.82 -8.84 1.50
CA ALA A 194 -12.39 -10.22 1.63
C ALA A 194 -11.71 -10.45 2.99
N ASN A 195 -10.73 -9.61 3.35
CA ASN A 195 -10.01 -9.70 4.62
C ASN A 195 -10.95 -9.55 5.83
N ARG A 196 -11.94 -8.64 5.75
CA ARG A 196 -12.95 -8.48 6.81
C ARG A 196 -13.83 -9.73 6.99
N ARG A 197 -14.20 -10.40 5.89
CA ARG A 197 -15.08 -11.57 5.92
C ARG A 197 -14.32 -12.85 6.29
N LEU A 198 -13.17 -13.08 5.66
CA LEU A 198 -12.42 -14.33 5.73
C LEU A 198 -11.46 -14.40 6.93
N ALA A 199 -10.81 -13.28 7.30
CA ALA A 199 -9.86 -13.29 8.40
C ALA A 199 -10.47 -12.69 9.68
N ARG A 200 -10.99 -11.46 9.60
CA ARG A 200 -11.36 -10.71 10.82
C ARG A 200 -12.52 -11.33 11.60
N ARG A 201 -13.62 -11.68 10.91
CA ARG A 201 -14.82 -12.20 11.58
C ARG A 201 -14.55 -13.54 12.29
N PRO A 202 -13.95 -14.54 11.63
CA PRO A 202 -13.59 -15.79 12.29
C PRO A 202 -12.61 -15.58 13.45
N PHE A 203 -11.58 -14.75 13.25
CA PHE A 203 -10.60 -14.46 14.29
C PHE A 203 -11.23 -13.84 15.54
N LEU A 204 -12.12 -12.85 15.39
CA LEU A 204 -12.82 -12.24 16.53
C LEU A 204 -13.79 -13.20 17.23
N ALA A 205 -14.39 -14.15 16.50
CA ALA A 205 -15.21 -15.19 17.10
C ALA A 205 -14.35 -16.15 17.94
N TRP A 206 -13.22 -16.62 17.39
CA TRP A 206 -12.26 -17.44 18.11
C TRP A 206 -11.70 -16.73 19.34
N ARG A 207 -11.24 -15.48 19.20
CA ARG A 207 -10.67 -14.67 20.29
C ARG A 207 -11.62 -14.53 21.47
N ARG A 208 -12.91 -14.31 21.22
CA ARG A 208 -13.94 -14.22 22.27
C ARG A 208 -14.08 -15.54 23.03
N ARG A 209 -14.14 -16.67 22.31
CA ARG A 209 -14.22 -18.02 22.92
C ARG A 209 -12.97 -18.35 23.75
N PHE A 210 -11.78 -18.06 23.22
CA PHE A 210 -10.52 -18.30 23.89
C PHE A 210 -10.40 -17.55 25.22
N LEU A 211 -10.82 -16.28 25.25
CA LEU A 211 -10.80 -15.47 26.47
C LEU A 211 -11.91 -15.89 27.47
N ALA A 212 -13.08 -16.34 27.00
CA ALA A 212 -14.17 -16.83 27.85
C ALA A 212 -13.83 -18.15 28.56
N ASN A 213 -13.15 -19.09 27.88
CA ASN A 213 -12.68 -20.35 28.48
C ASN A 213 -11.53 -20.17 29.48
N SER A 214 -11.19 -18.93 29.85
CA SER A 214 -10.12 -18.60 30.82
C SER A 214 -10.67 -18.15 32.17
N THR A 215 -11.99 -17.94 32.27
CA THR A 215 -12.68 -17.45 33.47
C THR A 215 -13.48 -18.55 34.18
N ALA A 216 -13.39 -19.79 33.70
CA ALA A 216 -13.85 -21.02 34.33
C ALA A 216 -12.61 -21.82 34.75
#